data_AF-A0A1J5PP92-F1
#
_entry.id   AF-A0A1J5PP92-F1
#
_cell.length_a   1.000
_cell.length_b   1.000
_cell.length_c   1.000
_cell.angle_alpha   90.00
_cell.angle_beta   90.00
_cell.angle_gamma   90.00
#
_symmetry.space_group_name_H-M   'P 1'
#
loop_
_entity.id
_entity.type
_entity.pdbx_description
1 polymer ?
#
loop_
_entity_poly.entity_id
_entity_poly.type
_entity_poly.pdbx_seq_one_letter_code
_entity_poly.pdbx_strand_id
1 'polypeptide(L)'
;MDHAESRVAWAVAFKGVLLEGLEVWLLVVALGRSISYGQAAGSAVAALLAVIAVGMVLRAPLTRVPENTLKFTVACALLAFGTFWSLGGLLSEARVWPLGDSTLLLLFAVYAVAGRLSAFKLRAPQLSTQGAHA
;
A
#
# COMPACT_ATOMS: atom_id res chain seq x y z
N MET A 1 10.56 1.19 25.11
CA MET A 1 10.04 2.13 24.09
C MET A 1 10.15 3.50 24.70
N ASP A 2 10.93 4.37 24.08
CA ASP A 2 11.07 5.74 24.57
C ASP A 2 9.75 6.50 24.40
N HIS A 3 9.48 7.51 25.23
CA HIS A 3 8.21 8.27 25.16
C HIS A 3 8.04 8.94 23.78
N ALA A 4 9.14 9.27 23.11
CA ALA A 4 9.15 9.78 21.75
C ALA A 4 8.65 8.75 20.71
N GLU A 5 9.08 7.48 20.81
CA GLU A 5 8.69 6.42 19.88
C GLU A 5 7.20 6.11 19.96
N SER A 6 6.64 6.04 21.18
CA SER A 6 5.21 5.80 21.39
C SER A 6 4.34 6.92 20.81
N ARG A 7 4.79 8.17 20.93
CA ARG A 7 4.10 9.33 20.34
C ARG A 7 4.09 9.29 18.83
N VAL A 8 5.21 8.90 18.21
CA VAL A 8 5.33 8.75 16.76
C VAL A 8 4.46 7.60 16.27
N ALA A 9 4.52 6.44 16.92
CA ALA A 9 3.70 5.28 16.57
C ALA A 9 2.21 5.59 16.66
N TRP A 10 1.79 6.28 17.73
CA TRP A 10 0.41 6.73 17.89
C TRP A 10 0.00 7.70 16.79
N ALA A 11 0.83 8.71 16.48
CA ALA A 11 0.52 9.71 15.46
C ALA A 11 0.41 9.08 14.06
N VAL A 12 1.28 8.13 13.73
CA VAL A 12 1.22 7.40 12.45
C VAL A 12 -0.04 6.54 12.37
N ALA A 13 -0.35 5.79 13.42
CA ALA A 13 -1.55 4.96 13.46
C ALA A 13 -2.84 5.79 13.40
N PHE A 14 -2.92 6.88 14.18
CA PHE A 14 -4.08 7.77 14.18
C PHE A 14 -4.31 8.41 12.81
N LYS A 15 -3.25 8.98 12.20
CA LYS A 15 -3.34 9.60 10.87
C LYS A 15 -3.73 8.59 9.80
N GLY A 16 -3.15 7.39 9.85
CA GLY A 16 -3.50 6.31 8.93
C GLY A 16 -4.97 5.94 9.04
N VAL A 17 -5.43 5.52 10.22
CA VAL A 17 -6.82 5.08 10.43
C VAL A 17 -7.84 6.19 10.14
N LEU A 18 -7.53 7.43 10.53
CA LEU A 18 -8.40 8.58 10.24
C LEU A 18 -8.54 8.80 8.72
N LEU A 19 -7.43 8.73 7.99
CA LEU A 19 -7.42 8.96 6.54
C LEU A 19 -8.16 7.84 5.79
N GLU A 20 -7.92 6.58 6.16
CA GLU A 20 -8.64 5.42 5.60
C GLU A 20 -10.16 5.51 5.87
N GLY A 21 -10.56 5.89 7.08
CA GLY A 21 -11.98 6.09 7.42
C GLY A 21 -12.62 7.25 6.65
N LEU A 22 -11.88 8.34 6.45
CA LEU A 22 -12.32 9.48 5.67
C LEU A 22 -12.51 9.11 4.19
N GLU A 23 -11.60 8.32 3.61
CA GLU A 23 -11.71 7.85 2.22
C GLU A 23 -12.96 7.01 1.99
N VAL A 24 -13.28 6.09 2.91
CA VAL A 24 -14.53 5.31 2.83
C VAL A 24 -15.75 6.24 2.85
N TRP A 25 -15.76 7.25 3.71
CA TRP A 25 -16.84 8.24 3.75
C TRP A 25 -16.94 9.03 2.43
N LEU A 26 -15.80 9.47 1.88
CA LEU A 26 -15.76 10.17 0.60
C LEU A 26 -16.31 9.31 -0.55
N LEU A 27 -15.98 8.01 -0.58
CA LEU A 27 -16.54 7.07 -1.56
C LEU A 27 -18.05 6.91 -1.43
N VAL A 28 -18.57 6.79 -0.20
CA VAL A 28 -20.03 6.68 0.04
C VAL A 28 -20.75 7.95 -0.42
N VAL A 29 -20.20 9.14 -0.15
CA VAL A 29 -20.78 10.41 -0.59
C VAL A 29 -20.71 10.55 -2.11
N ALA A 30 -19.56 10.24 -2.72
CA ALA A 30 -19.37 10.35 -4.16
C ALA A 30 -20.29 9.41 -4.95
N LEU A 31 -20.37 8.14 -4.52
CA LEU A 31 -21.17 7.12 -5.19
C LEU A 31 -22.65 7.20 -4.80
N GLY A 32 -22.97 7.70 -3.62
CA GLY A 32 -24.35 7.78 -3.10
C GLY A 32 -25.29 8.60 -3.98
N ARG A 33 -24.76 9.56 -4.74
CA ARG A 33 -25.54 10.32 -5.73
C ARG A 33 -25.89 9.49 -6.98
N SER A 34 -25.09 8.50 -7.33
CA SER A 34 -25.26 7.64 -8.50
C SER A 34 -26.12 6.41 -8.21
N ILE A 35 -25.93 5.79 -7.03
CA ILE A 35 -26.57 4.50 -6.67
C ILE A 35 -27.47 4.55 -5.43
N SER A 36 -27.73 5.73 -4.84
CA SER A 36 -28.33 5.94 -3.51
C SER A 36 -27.38 5.74 -2.32
N TYR A 37 -27.53 6.57 -1.30
CA TYR A 37 -26.72 6.52 -0.08
C TYR A 37 -26.87 5.21 0.70
N GLY A 38 -28.07 4.60 0.68
CA GLY A 38 -28.31 3.32 1.34
C GLY A 38 -27.52 2.17 0.70
N GLN A 39 -27.50 2.09 -0.63
CA GLN A 39 -26.71 1.09 -1.34
C GLN A 39 -25.21 1.37 -1.23
N ALA A 40 -24.77 2.63 -1.34
CA ALA A 40 -23.38 3.00 -1.17
C ALA A 40 -22.85 2.65 0.24
N ALA A 41 -23.59 3.01 1.30
CA ALA A 41 -23.24 2.63 2.67
C ALA A 41 -23.26 1.10 2.86
N GLY A 42 -24.25 0.40 2.29
CA GLY A 42 -24.32 -1.06 2.30
C GLY A 42 -23.09 -1.72 1.67
N SER A 43 -22.63 -1.20 0.53
CA SER A 43 -21.41 -1.68 -0.14
C SER A 43 -20.14 -1.43 0.68
N ALA A 44 -20.05 -0.29 1.38
CA ALA A 44 -18.92 0.01 2.28
C ALA A 44 -18.86 -0.97 3.46
N VAL A 45 -20.01 -1.29 4.07
CA VAL A 45 -20.09 -2.29 5.15
C VAL A 45 -19.73 -3.68 4.61
N ALA A 46 -20.25 -4.06 3.44
CA ALA A 46 -19.93 -5.34 2.81
C ALA A 46 -18.42 -5.47 2.51
N ALA A 47 -17.81 -4.40 1.98
CA ALA A 47 -16.37 -4.35 1.74
C ALA A 47 -15.57 -4.47 3.06
N LEU A 48 -15.97 -3.76 4.12
CA LEU A 48 -15.34 -3.88 5.43
C LEU A 48 -15.38 -5.32 5.96
N LEU A 49 -16.54 -5.97 5.91
CA LEU A 49 -16.69 -7.35 6.36
C LEU A 49 -15.85 -8.31 5.51
N ALA A 50 -15.79 -8.10 4.19
CA ALA A 50 -14.95 -8.88 3.31
C ALA A 50 -13.46 -8.74 3.64
N VAL A 51 -12.98 -7.51 3.88
CA VAL A 51 -11.59 -7.25 4.27
C VAL A 51 -11.27 -7.88 5.62
N ILE A 52 -12.17 -7.80 6.61
CA ILE A 52 -12.00 -8.48 7.91
C ILE A 52 -11.88 -9.99 7.71
N ALA A 53 -12.78 -10.59 6.92
CA ALA A 53 -12.75 -12.02 6.64
C ALA A 53 -11.44 -12.46 5.97
N VAL A 54 -11.02 -11.75 4.92
CA VAL A 54 -9.76 -12.00 4.22
C VAL A 54 -8.57 -11.83 5.16
N GLY A 55 -8.58 -10.78 5.99
CA GLY A 55 -7.54 -10.51 6.98
C GLY A 55 -7.41 -11.64 8.01
N MET A 56 -8.52 -12.19 8.49
CA MET A 56 -8.52 -13.35 9.41
C MET A 56 -7.88 -14.59 8.76
N VAL A 57 -8.21 -14.86 7.50
CA VAL A 57 -7.66 -16.00 6.74
C VAL A 57 -6.17 -15.80 6.45
N LEU A 58 -5.78 -14.60 6.02
CA LEU A 58 -4.41 -14.31 5.59
C LEU A 58 -3.45 -13.98 6.74
N ARG A 59 -3.94 -13.75 7.96
CA ARG A 59 -3.08 -13.44 9.12
C ARG A 59 -1.99 -14.50 9.34
N ALA A 60 -2.36 -15.78 9.35
CA ALA A 60 -1.43 -16.88 9.62
C ALA A 60 -0.35 -17.10 8.55
N PRO A 61 -0.63 -17.04 7.23
CA PRO A 61 0.42 -17.11 6.22
C PRO A 61 1.28 -15.84 6.17
N LEU A 62 0.70 -14.65 6.38
CA LEU A 62 1.45 -13.39 6.30
C LEU A 62 2.47 -13.22 7.43
N THR A 63 2.24 -13.79 8.61
CA THR A 63 3.23 -13.78 9.70
C THR A 63 4.46 -14.63 9.40
N ARG A 64 4.42 -15.49 8.38
CA ARG A 64 5.58 -16.29 7.93
C ARG A 64 6.43 -15.58 6.88
N VAL A 65 5.94 -14.46 6.32
CA VAL A 65 6.66 -13.71 5.29
C VAL A 65 7.71 -12.82 5.97
N PRO A 66 8.96 -12.79 5.48
CA PRO A 66 9.98 -11.89 6.00
C PRO A 66 9.52 -10.43 5.94
N GLU A 67 9.71 -9.69 7.03
CA GLU A 67 9.24 -8.31 7.17
C GLU A 67 9.72 -7.40 6.03
N ASN A 68 10.99 -7.54 5.63
CA ASN A 68 11.56 -6.76 4.53
C ASN A 68 10.88 -7.07 3.18
N THR A 69 10.53 -8.33 2.93
CA THR A 69 9.81 -8.74 1.72
C THR A 69 8.40 -8.16 1.72
N LEU A 70 7.72 -8.18 2.87
CA LEU A 70 6.39 -7.60 3.02
C LEU A 70 6.42 -6.09 2.75
N LYS A 71 7.32 -5.35 3.43
CA LYS A 71 7.48 -3.91 3.25
C LYS A 71 7.79 -3.54 1.79
N PHE A 72 8.69 -4.27 1.15
CA PHE A 72 9.04 -4.04 -0.25
C PHE A 72 7.86 -4.29 -1.20
N THR A 73 7.16 -5.40 -1.01
CA THR A 73 6.01 -5.79 -1.85
C THR A 73 4.88 -4.79 -1.71
N VAL A 74 4.53 -4.40 -0.48
CA VAL A 74 3.50 -3.39 -0.19
C VAL A 74 3.89 -2.04 -0.79
N ALA A 75 5.16 -1.62 -0.67
CA ALA A 75 5.64 -0.39 -1.29
C ALA A 75 5.48 -0.40 -2.82
N CYS A 76 5.81 -1.50 -3.49
CA CYS A 76 5.62 -1.63 -4.94
C CYS A 76 4.13 -1.57 -5.33
N ALA A 77 3.25 -2.19 -4.55
CA ALA A 77 1.80 -2.13 -4.78
C ALA A 77 1.25 -0.70 -4.62
N LEU A 78 1.67 0.01 -3.56
CA LEU A 78 1.28 1.40 -3.33
C LEU A 78 1.77 2.33 -4.45
N LEU A 79 3.01 2.15 -4.93
CA LEU A 79 3.54 2.93 -6.06
C LEU A 79 2.80 2.65 -7.36
N ALA A 80 2.46 1.38 -7.63
CA ALA A 80 1.69 1.00 -8.80
C ALA A 80 0.30 1.64 -8.78
N PHE A 81 -0.42 1.50 -7.67
CA PHE A 81 -1.76 2.05 -7.53
C PHE A 81 -1.76 3.58 -7.56
N GLY A 82 -0.84 4.21 -6.82
CA GLY A 82 -0.69 5.66 -6.80
C GLY A 82 -0.37 6.23 -8.18
N THR A 83 0.51 5.58 -8.95
CA THR A 83 0.86 6.02 -10.31
C THR A 83 -0.30 5.85 -11.28
N PHE A 84 -0.98 4.69 -11.24
CA PHE A 84 -2.12 4.41 -12.10
C PHE A 84 -3.20 5.47 -11.99
N TRP A 85 -3.65 5.76 -10.76
CA TRP A 85 -4.73 6.73 -10.53
C TRP A 85 -4.27 8.18 -10.65
N SER A 86 -3.07 8.53 -10.20
CA SER A 86 -2.58 9.91 -10.33
C SER A 86 -2.45 10.31 -11.80
N LEU A 87 -1.91 9.41 -12.64
CA LEU A 87 -1.73 9.72 -14.05
C LEU A 87 -3.04 9.61 -14.83
N GLY A 88 -3.91 8.64 -14.51
CA GLY A 88 -5.25 8.50 -15.10
C GLY A 88 -6.22 9.63 -14.70
N GLY A 89 -6.01 10.26 -13.55
CA GLY A 89 -6.75 11.45 -13.12
C GLY A 89 -6.26 12.74 -13.79
N LEU A 90 -4.96 12.81 -14.12
CA LEU A 90 -4.35 14.00 -14.75
C LEU A 90 -4.47 14.00 -16.28
N LEU A 91 -4.40 12.81 -16.88
CA LEU A 91 -4.47 12.57 -18.31
C LEU A 91 -5.55 11.51 -18.54
N SER A 92 -6.35 11.64 -19.60
CA SER A 92 -7.45 10.70 -19.86
C SER A 92 -6.97 9.25 -19.81
N GLU A 93 -7.62 8.43 -19.00
CA GLU A 93 -7.22 7.06 -18.69
C GLU A 93 -6.94 6.21 -19.94
N ALA A 94 -7.83 6.31 -20.95
CA ALA A 94 -7.68 5.61 -22.24
C ALA A 94 -6.44 6.01 -23.05
N ARG A 95 -5.87 7.20 -22.80
CA ARG A 95 -4.65 7.69 -23.45
C ARG A 95 -3.39 7.19 -22.74
N VAL A 96 -3.44 7.09 -21.41
CA VAL A 96 -2.27 6.75 -20.58
C VAL A 96 -2.12 5.25 -20.43
N TRP A 97 -3.23 4.55 -20.22
CA TRP A 97 -3.27 3.14 -19.85
C TRP A 97 -4.01 2.33 -20.93
N PRO A 98 -3.42 2.14 -22.12
CA PRO A 98 -4.07 1.42 -23.22
C PRO A 98 -4.36 -0.05 -22.87
N LEU A 99 -3.65 -0.61 -21.89
CA LEU A 99 -3.81 -1.96 -21.38
C LEU A 99 -4.85 -2.07 -20.24
N GLY A 100 -5.51 -0.96 -19.89
CA GLY A 100 -6.47 -0.88 -18.79
C GLY A 100 -5.87 -1.35 -17.47
N ASP A 101 -6.66 -2.08 -16.69
CA ASP A 101 -6.31 -2.56 -15.34
C ASP A 101 -5.06 -3.46 -15.32
N SER A 102 -4.75 -4.16 -16.42
CA SER A 102 -3.55 -4.98 -16.50
C SER A 102 -2.25 -4.17 -16.37
N THR A 103 -2.33 -2.85 -16.60
CA THR A 103 -1.22 -1.92 -16.36
C THR A 103 -0.82 -1.87 -14.89
N LEU A 104 -1.72 -2.13 -13.94
CA LEU A 104 -1.38 -2.20 -12.51
C LEU A 104 -0.34 -3.31 -12.23
N LEU A 105 -0.53 -4.49 -12.85
CA LEU A 105 0.42 -5.60 -12.73
C LEU A 105 1.74 -5.27 -13.41
N LEU A 106 1.69 -4.59 -14.56
CA LEU A 106 2.89 -4.11 -15.26
C LEU A 106 3.68 -3.12 -14.41
N LEU A 107 3.02 -2.09 -13.86
CA LEU A 107 3.63 -1.08 -12.98
C LEU A 107 4.24 -1.74 -11.74
N PHE A 108 3.50 -2.66 -11.10
CA PHE A 108 4.02 -3.43 -9.99
C PHE A 108 5.30 -4.18 -10.36
N ALA A 109 5.31 -4.88 -11.50
CA ALA A 109 6.48 -5.60 -11.98
C ALA A 109 7.66 -4.65 -12.27
N VAL A 110 7.40 -3.49 -12.88
CA VAL A 110 8.43 -2.45 -13.13
C VAL A 110 9.04 -1.98 -11.81
N TYR A 111 8.23 -1.60 -10.82
CA TYR A 111 8.74 -1.16 -9.51
C TYR A 111 9.49 -2.28 -8.76
N ALA A 112 9.00 -3.52 -8.85
CA ALA A 112 9.65 -4.67 -8.22
C ALA A 112 11.04 -4.95 -8.85
N VAL A 113 11.13 -4.91 -10.19
CA VAL A 113 12.39 -5.11 -10.91
C VAL A 113 13.35 -3.95 -10.63
N ALA A 114 12.90 -2.70 -10.77
CA ALA A 114 13.71 -1.52 -10.51
C ALA A 114 14.22 -1.49 -9.06
N GLY A 115 13.35 -1.78 -8.09
CA GLY A 115 13.70 -1.87 -6.68
C GLY A 115 14.75 -2.95 -6.40
N ARG A 116 14.60 -4.15 -6.98
CA ARG A 116 15.60 -5.22 -6.84
C ARG A 116 16.94 -4.86 -7.49
N LEU A 117 16.94 -4.27 -8.68
CA LEU A 117 18.16 -3.84 -9.36
C LEU A 117 18.92 -2.79 -8.54
N SER A 118 18.20 -1.81 -8.00
CA SER A 118 18.78 -0.79 -7.11
C SER A 118 19.35 -1.42 -5.83
N ALA A 119 18.61 -2.33 -5.19
CA ALA A 119 19.08 -3.03 -4.00
C ALA A 119 20.32 -3.90 -4.28
N PHE A 120 20.40 -4.51 -5.47
CA PHE A 120 21.56 -5.28 -5.91
C PHE A 120 22.80 -4.38 -6.08
N LYS A 121 22.64 -3.21 -6.72
CA LYS A 121 23.75 -2.25 -6.92
C LYS A 121 24.25 -1.60 -5.62
N LEU A 122 23.39 -1.47 -4.62
CA LEU A 122 23.70 -0.82 -3.34
C LEU A 122 24.23 -1.78 -2.25
N ARG A 123 24.30 -3.08 -2.50
CA ARG A 123 24.97 -4.03 -1.60
C ARG A 123 26.48 -3.83 -1.67
N ALA A 124 26.99 -2.85 -0.92
CA ALA A 124 28.40 -2.76 -0.59
C ALA A 124 28.78 -3.89 0.39
N PRO A 125 29.93 -4.57 0.22
CA PRO A 125 30.46 -5.46 1.24
C PRO A 125 30.70 -4.65 2.51
N GLN A 126 30.07 -5.04 3.63
CA GLN A 126 30.42 -4.48 4.92
C GLN A 126 31.84 -4.94 5.25
N LEU A 127 32.82 -4.06 5.04
CA LEU A 127 34.17 -4.21 5.58
C LEU A 127 34.02 -4.29 7.11
N SER A 128 34.23 -5.47 7.64
CA SER A 128 34.26 -5.75 9.07
C SER A 128 35.32 -4.89 9.72
N THR A 129 34.91 -3.82 10.42
CA THR A 129 35.73 -3.12 11.41
C THR A 129 35.88 -3.99 12.68
N GLN A 130 36.29 -5.25 12.51
CA GLN A 130 36.75 -6.12 13.60
C GLN A 130 38.28 -6.15 13.57
N GLY A 131 38.91 -5.22 14.28
CA GLY A 131 40.38 -5.19 14.39
C GLY A 131 40.96 -3.88 14.90
N ALA A 132 40.41 -3.28 15.97
CA ALA A 132 41.04 -2.10 16.58
C ALA A 132 40.83 -1.98 18.10
N HIS A 133 40.56 -3.09 18.80
CA HIS A 133 40.63 -3.15 20.26
C HIS A 133 41.23 -4.50 20.67
N ALA A 134 42.55 -4.58 20.66
CA ALA A 134 43.37 -5.57 21.35
C ALA A 134 44.47 -4.83 22.11
#